data_AF-A0A098EC97-F1
#
_entry.id   AF-A0A098EC97-F1
#
_cell.length_a   1.000
_cell.length_b   1.000
_cell.length_c   1.000
_cell.angle_alpha   90.00
_cell.angle_beta   90.00
_cell.angle_gamma   90.00
#
_symmetry.space_group_name_H-M   'P 1'
#
loop_
_entity.id
_entity.type
_entity.pdbx_description
1 polymer ?
#
loop_
_entity_poly.entity_id
_entity_poly.type
_entity_poly.pdbx_seq_one_letter_code
_entity_poly.pdbx_strand_id
1 'polypeptide(L)'
;MNLQWLYQNINDLITGRWIPKIRKGMKSNGSPEPIFETDDERTYVLTTLMIHLEATISEQENPQVSEHVNEQTIQILDFCKISRKKQEILNHIGLSTFYLNYKNIYFLLSKKNFCQ
;
A
#
# COMPACT_ATOMS: atom_id res chain seq x y z
N MET A 1 -10.39 -21.18 4.07
CA MET A 1 -9.37 -20.88 3.04
C MET A 1 -9.80 -21.56 1.75
N ASN A 2 -9.90 -20.84 0.63
CA ASN A 2 -10.48 -21.37 -0.62
C ASN A 2 -9.40 -22.10 -1.44
N LEU A 3 -9.61 -23.38 -1.76
CA LEU A 3 -8.68 -24.20 -2.55
C LEU A 3 -8.46 -23.67 -3.97
N GLN A 4 -9.50 -23.10 -4.59
CA GLN A 4 -9.42 -22.47 -5.90
C GLN A 4 -8.50 -21.24 -5.88
N TRP A 5 -8.53 -20.50 -4.77
CA TRP A 5 -7.67 -19.34 -4.57
C TRP A 5 -6.19 -19.75 -4.39
N LEU A 6 -5.93 -20.80 -3.61
CA LEU A 6 -4.58 -21.36 -3.44
C LEU A 6 -4.01 -21.85 -4.77
N TYR A 7 -4.80 -22.62 -5.53
CA TYR A 7 -4.40 -23.16 -6.83
C TYR A 7 -4.07 -22.05 -7.84
N GLN A 8 -4.88 -20.99 -7.88
CA GLN A 8 -4.64 -19.87 -8.77
C GLN A 8 -3.35 -19.11 -8.42
N ASN A 9 -3.07 -18.87 -7.13
CA ASN A 9 -1.85 -18.17 -6.71
C ASN A 9 -0.59 -19.01 -6.97
N ILE A 10 -0.66 -20.31 -6.71
CA ILE A 10 0.44 -21.24 -7.01
C ILE A 10 0.70 -21.24 -8.52
N ASN A 11 -0.34 -21.37 -9.35
CA ASN A 11 -0.17 -21.33 -10.81
C ASN A 11 0.37 -19.99 -11.31
N ASP A 12 -0.09 -18.87 -10.76
CA ASP A 12 0.43 -17.56 -11.14
C ASP A 12 1.93 -17.44 -10.85
N LEU A 13 2.39 -17.98 -9.70
CA LEU A 13 3.80 -18.05 -9.32
C LEU A 13 4.62 -18.89 -10.31
N ILE A 14 4.18 -20.13 -10.58
CA ILE A 14 4.90 -21.09 -11.43
C ILE A 14 4.94 -20.62 -12.90
N THR A 15 3.85 -20.04 -13.39
CA THR A 15 3.74 -19.61 -14.80
C THR A 15 4.34 -18.23 -15.08
N GLY A 16 4.83 -17.52 -14.06
CA GLY A 16 5.38 -16.18 -14.22
C GLY A 16 4.32 -15.11 -14.53
N ARG A 17 3.01 -15.39 -14.34
CA ARG A 17 1.93 -14.41 -14.59
C ARG A 17 1.98 -13.18 -13.69
N TRP A 18 2.80 -13.20 -12.66
CA TRP A 18 3.10 -12.05 -11.80
C TRP A 18 4.06 -11.03 -12.46
N ILE A 19 4.91 -11.43 -13.40
CA ILE A 19 5.92 -10.55 -14.03
C ILE A 19 5.29 -9.32 -14.70
N PRO A 20 4.22 -9.44 -15.51
CA PRO A 20 3.56 -8.27 -16.09
C PRO A 20 2.93 -7.35 -15.03
N LYS A 21 2.45 -7.91 -13.91
CA LYS A 21 1.87 -7.13 -12.81
C LYS A 21 2.93 -6.25 -12.16
N ILE A 22 4.13 -6.79 -11.93
CA ILE A 22 5.27 -6.02 -11.39
C ILE A 22 5.70 -4.92 -12.36
N ARG A 23 5.94 -5.25 -13.64
CA ARG A 23 6.33 -4.25 -14.65
C ARG A 23 5.32 -3.10 -14.75
N LYS A 24 4.03 -3.44 -14.77
CA LYS A 24 2.95 -2.44 -14.80
C LYS A 24 3.00 -1.51 -13.59
N GLY A 25 3.19 -2.07 -12.38
CA GLY A 25 3.29 -1.29 -11.14
C GLY A 25 4.53 -0.40 -11.10
N MET A 26 5.69 -0.91 -11.53
CA MET A 26 6.92 -0.13 -11.61
C MET A 26 6.75 1.04 -12.58
N LYS A 27 6.24 0.77 -13.79
CA LYS A 27 5.99 1.80 -14.81
C LYS A 27 4.98 2.85 -14.36
N SER A 28 3.88 2.45 -13.70
CA SER A 28 2.89 3.41 -13.20
C SER A 28 3.44 4.34 -12.12
N ASN A 29 4.45 3.87 -11.38
CA ASN A 29 5.10 4.63 -10.32
C ASN A 29 6.32 5.42 -10.83
N GLY A 30 6.61 5.40 -12.14
CA GLY A 30 7.80 6.03 -12.72
C GLY A 30 9.12 5.30 -12.41
N SER A 31 9.06 4.17 -11.69
CA SER A 31 10.25 3.41 -11.32
C SER A 31 10.95 2.77 -12.52
N PRO A 32 12.28 2.57 -12.46
CA PRO A 32 13.00 1.85 -13.50
C PRO A 32 12.48 0.41 -13.67
N GLU A 33 12.67 -0.17 -14.86
CA GLU A 33 12.19 -1.52 -15.17
C GLU A 33 12.86 -2.59 -14.26
N PRO A 34 12.09 -3.53 -13.70
CA PRO A 34 12.64 -4.58 -12.84
C PRO A 34 13.49 -5.59 -13.62
N ILE A 35 14.54 -6.11 -12.98
CA ILE A 35 15.39 -7.18 -13.52
C ILE A 35 14.93 -8.51 -12.93
N PHE A 36 14.78 -9.52 -13.79
CA PHE A 36 14.43 -10.88 -13.39
C PHE A 36 15.52 -11.84 -13.83
N GLU A 37 16.05 -12.58 -12.87
CA GLU A 37 17.11 -13.58 -13.07
C GLU A 37 16.63 -14.92 -12.54
N THR A 38 17.11 -15.99 -13.13
CA THR A 38 16.83 -17.36 -12.72
C THR A 38 18.07 -18.20 -13.00
N ASP A 39 18.26 -19.25 -12.24
CA ASP A 39 19.29 -20.24 -12.50
C ASP A 39 18.91 -21.13 -13.69
N ASP A 40 19.90 -21.87 -14.22
CA ASP A 40 19.68 -22.77 -15.36
C ASP A 40 18.64 -23.85 -15.07
N GLU A 41 18.56 -24.29 -13.81
CA GLU A 41 17.61 -25.29 -13.31
C GLU A 41 16.23 -24.71 -12.96
N ARG A 42 16.05 -23.39 -13.03
CA ARG A 42 14.80 -22.66 -12.72
C ARG A 42 14.25 -22.97 -11.33
N THR A 43 15.12 -23.17 -10.35
CA THR A 43 14.74 -23.47 -8.97
C THR A 43 14.26 -22.22 -8.22
N TYR A 44 14.69 -21.04 -8.65
CA TYR A 44 14.24 -19.76 -8.11
C TYR A 44 14.15 -18.67 -9.18
N VAL A 45 13.47 -17.59 -8.84
CA VAL A 45 13.50 -16.34 -9.60
C VAL A 45 13.93 -15.21 -8.67
N LEU A 46 15.07 -14.59 -8.96
CA LEU A 46 15.53 -13.39 -8.29
C LEU A 46 14.95 -12.17 -9.00
N THR A 47 14.33 -11.27 -8.23
CA THR A 47 13.76 -10.02 -8.77
C THR A 47 14.46 -8.83 -8.12
N THR A 48 15.13 -8.02 -8.93
CA THR A 48 15.79 -6.79 -8.49
C THR A 48 14.91 -5.60 -8.86
N LEU A 49 14.41 -4.89 -7.85
CA LEU A 49 13.61 -3.67 -8.00
C LEU A 49 14.49 -2.46 -7.69
N MET A 50 14.70 -1.62 -8.70
CA MET A 50 15.45 -0.37 -8.51
C MET A 50 14.59 0.66 -7.79
N ILE A 51 15.20 1.38 -6.84
CA ILE A 51 14.55 2.49 -6.15
C ILE A 51 14.26 3.62 -7.15
N HIS A 52 13.08 4.23 -7.03
CA HIS A 52 12.76 5.44 -7.78
C HIS A 52 13.58 6.61 -7.22
N LEU A 53 14.15 7.45 -8.09
CA LEU A 53 15.05 8.53 -7.68
C LEU A 53 14.41 9.49 -6.66
N GLU A 54 13.10 9.78 -6.80
CA GLU A 54 12.37 10.64 -5.86
C GLU A 54 12.15 9.98 -4.50
N ALA A 55 12.18 8.64 -4.41
CA ALA A 55 12.12 7.93 -3.13
C ALA A 55 13.45 8.00 -2.37
N THR A 56 14.56 8.36 -3.02
CA THR A 56 15.86 8.58 -2.38
C THR A 56 16.00 10.00 -1.81
N ILE A 57 15.12 10.94 -2.18
CA ILE A 57 15.22 12.35 -1.77
C ILE A 57 14.70 12.58 -0.33
N SER A 58 14.11 11.59 0.34
CA SER A 58 13.60 11.76 1.72
C SER A 58 14.62 11.43 2.83
N GLU A 59 15.80 12.05 2.79
CA GLU A 59 16.39 12.63 4.02
C GLU A 59 16.08 14.13 4.13
N GLN A 60 15.33 14.69 3.17
CA GLN A 60 14.72 16.00 3.32
C GLN A 60 13.30 15.83 3.86
N GLU A 61 13.14 16.17 5.13
CA GLU A 61 11.87 16.52 5.76
C GLU A 61 11.08 17.39 4.78
N ASN A 62 9.98 16.87 4.23
CA ASN A 62 9.10 17.65 3.38
C ASN A 62 8.54 18.81 4.23
N PRO A 63 8.84 20.10 3.93
CA PRO A 63 8.29 21.22 4.70
C PRO A 63 6.77 21.35 4.55
N GLN A 64 6.15 20.65 3.58
CA GLN A 64 4.70 20.67 3.40
C GLN A 64 3.93 19.68 4.29
N VAL A 65 4.61 18.86 5.10
CA VAL A 65 3.98 18.00 6.12
C VAL A 65 4.13 18.59 7.53
N SER A 66 4.57 19.85 7.68
CA SER A 66 4.73 20.47 8.99
C SER A 66 3.48 21.18 9.54
N GLU A 67 2.43 21.40 8.74
CA GLU A 67 1.28 22.23 9.19
C GLU A 67 -0.03 21.47 9.44
N HIS A 68 -0.10 20.17 9.17
CA HIS A 68 -1.33 19.41 9.42
C HIS A 68 -1.10 18.00 9.97
N VAL A 69 -0.15 17.87 10.89
CA VAL A 69 -0.18 16.73 11.81
C VAL A 69 -1.33 16.97 12.79
N ASN A 70 -2.52 16.50 12.42
CA ASN A 70 -3.69 16.50 13.29
C ASN A 70 -3.35 15.71 14.58
N GLU A 71 -3.74 16.21 15.76
CA GLU A 71 -3.49 15.56 17.06
C GLU A 71 -3.94 14.08 17.07
N GLN A 72 -4.99 13.78 16.32
CA GLN A 72 -5.50 12.43 16.10
C GLN A 72 -4.47 11.50 15.45
N THR A 73 -3.65 11.99 14.52
CA THR A 73 -2.60 11.22 13.86
C THR A 73 -1.52 10.82 14.87
N ILE A 74 -1.13 11.75 15.76
CA ILE A 74 -0.14 11.48 16.82
C ILE A 74 -0.67 10.43 17.79
N GLN A 75 -1.95 10.52 18.18
CA GLN A 75 -2.60 9.55 19.06
C GLN A 75 -2.67 8.15 18.44
N ILE A 76 -2.99 8.05 17.13
CA ILE A 76 -3.00 6.78 16.42
C ILE A 76 -1.59 6.17 16.39
N LEU A 77 -0.56 6.97 16.09
CA LEU A 77 0.82 6.49 16.01
C LEU A 77 1.30 5.99 17.38
N ASP A 78 0.99 6.70 18.45
CA ASP A 78 1.32 6.28 19.82
C ASP A 78 0.59 4.97 20.20
N PHE A 79 -0.70 4.87 19.88
CA PHE A 79 -1.50 3.67 20.11
C PHE A 79 -1.00 2.43 19.33
N CYS A 80 -0.44 2.66 18.14
CA CYS A 80 0.10 1.64 17.24
C CYS A 80 1.56 1.27 17.51
N LYS A 81 2.21 1.79 18.56
CA LYS A 81 3.56 1.36 18.98
C LYS A 81 3.63 -0.14 19.33
N ILE A 82 2.49 -0.72 19.68
CA ILE A 82 2.30 -2.16 19.88
C ILE A 82 1.41 -2.67 18.75
N SER A 83 1.64 -3.91 18.29
CA SER A 83 0.78 -4.53 17.28
C SER A 83 -0.69 -4.55 17.73
N ARG A 84 -1.59 -3.98 16.90
CA ARG A 84 -3.03 -3.87 17.14
C ARG A 84 -3.84 -4.44 15.99
N LYS A 85 -5.05 -4.90 16.29
CA LYS A 85 -6.03 -5.24 15.27
C LYS A 85 -6.69 -3.97 14.75
N LYS A 86 -7.03 -3.95 13.46
CA LYS A 86 -7.76 -2.84 12.81
C LYS A 86 -8.98 -2.35 13.61
N GLN A 87 -9.75 -3.28 14.19
CA GLN A 87 -10.92 -2.93 14.99
C GLN A 87 -10.56 -2.14 16.25
N GLU A 88 -9.45 -2.46 16.91
CA GLU A 88 -8.99 -1.78 18.12
C GLU A 88 -8.55 -0.34 17.80
N ILE A 89 -7.85 -0.15 16.67
CA ILE A 89 -7.42 1.17 16.20
C ILE A 89 -8.64 2.04 15.87
N LEU A 90 -9.62 1.48 15.14
CA LEU A 90 -10.84 2.20 14.77
C LEU A 90 -11.67 2.59 16.00
N ASN A 91 -11.83 1.66 16.95
CA ASN A 91 -12.53 1.94 18.20
C ASN A 91 -11.81 3.03 19.02
N HIS A 92 -10.47 3.02 19.04
CA HIS A 92 -9.67 4.03 19.75
C HIS A 92 -9.91 5.45 19.22
N ILE A 93 -10.17 5.60 17.92
CA ILE A 93 -10.50 6.90 17.29
C ILE A 93 -12.01 7.15 17.14
N GLY A 94 -12.85 6.33 17.79
CA GLY A 94 -14.31 6.49 17.76
C GLY A 94 -14.97 6.18 16.41
N LEU A 95 -14.28 5.46 15.53
CA LEU A 95 -14.80 5.05 14.23
C LEU A 95 -15.41 3.65 14.28
N SER A 96 -16.54 3.49 13.58
CA SER A 96 -17.20 2.21 13.43
C SER A 96 -16.35 1.22 12.62
N THR A 97 -16.39 -0.05 13.03
CA THR A 97 -15.75 -1.16 12.31
C THR A 97 -16.51 -1.60 11.07
N PHE A 98 -17.74 -1.08 10.87
CA PHE A 98 -18.59 -1.44 9.74
C PHE A 98 -18.14 -0.75 8.44
N TYR A 99 -18.01 -1.56 7.39
CA TYR A 99 -17.56 -1.21 6.04
C TYR A 99 -18.34 -0.05 5.36
N LEU A 100 -19.51 0.34 5.89
CA LEU A 100 -20.43 1.30 5.26
C LEU A 100 -20.10 2.79 5.45
N ASN A 101 -18.89 3.14 5.91
CA ASN A 101 -18.52 4.55 6.15
C ASN A 101 -17.91 5.28 4.93
N TYR A 102 -17.79 4.64 3.76
CA TYR A 102 -17.37 5.36 2.54
C TYR A 102 -18.45 6.31 2.01
N LYS A 103 -19.75 6.00 2.25
CA LYS A 103 -20.87 6.84 1.82
C LYS A 103 -20.96 8.16 2.60
N ASN A 104 -20.62 8.13 3.89
CA ASN A 104 -20.59 9.34 4.73
C ASN A 104 -19.37 10.21 4.45
N ILE A 105 -18.21 9.62 4.13
CA ILE A 105 -17.02 10.39 3.75
C ILE A 105 -17.24 11.10 2.41
N TYR A 106 -17.84 10.43 1.42
CA TYR A 106 -18.22 11.08 0.16
C TYR A 106 -19.25 12.20 0.35
N PHE A 107 -20.23 12.02 1.25
CA PHE A 107 -21.23 13.03 1.57
C PHE A 107 -20.65 14.25 2.32
N LEU A 108 -19.66 14.03 3.19
CA LEU A 108 -18.96 15.10 3.90
C LEU A 108 -18.02 15.88 2.97
N LEU A 109 -17.39 15.21 2.01
CA LEU A 109 -16.53 15.84 1.00
C LEU A 109 -17.32 16.56 -0.09
N SER A 110 -18.54 16.11 -0.44
CA SER A 110 -19.38 16.85 -1.39
C SER A 110 -19.99 18.13 -0.81
N LYS A 111 -20.10 18.24 0.52
CA LYS A 111 -20.56 19.47 1.20
C LYS A 111 -19.49 20.54 1.37
N LYS A 112 -18.21 20.21 1.20
CA LYS A 112 -17.13 21.19 1.17
C LYS A 112 -16.70 21.33 -0.29
N ASN A 113 -17.14 22.39 -0.96
CA ASN A 113 -16.85 22.74 -2.36
C ASN A 113 -15.34 22.69 -2.72
N PHE A 114 -14.77 21.49 -2.86
CA PHE A 114 -13.35 21.25 -3.15
C PHE A 114 -13.12 20.51 -4.48
N CYS A 115 -14.18 20.26 -5.25
CA CYS A 115 -14.04 19.76 -6.62
C CYS A 115 -14.90 20.61 -7.55
N GLN A 116 -14.26 21.55 -8.24
CA GLN A 116 -14.70 22.04 -9.55
C GLN A 116 -14.00 21.20 -10.63
#